data_AF-A0A350I636-F1
#
_entry.id   AF-A0A350I636-F1
#
_cell.length_a   1.000
_cell.length_b   1.000
_cell.length_c   1.000
_cell.angle_alpha   90.00
_cell.angle_beta   90.00
_cell.angle_gamma   90.00
#
_symmetry.space_group_name_H-M   'P 1'
#
loop_
_entity.id
_entity.type
_entity.pdbx_description
1 polymer ?
#
loop_
_entity_poly.entity_id
_entity_poly.type
_entity_poly.pdbx_seq_one_letter_code
_entity_poly.pdbx_strand_id
1 'polypeptide(L)'
;MADNKVRTKMRKNRLTIDDKYMGPEPVFQPGETKDNERRENLWSKAAHWYNYFYKAKDYVPTVLQFAEDLFGYDKDQLKTLKKLQDWELTGKLGKAAKIHYRGFEYNEKELANYADDFKALYEKALVTVEEIKEKSATKVVVTIQQRQKAKVLDTVMVEWDEVVDGWLNGKYKQEFDAYKLFKQYGLKGTTLNMFKDTVNLEYQPIKDAYDKTCDQAVEAFAHISKANQKKMLTTMETIFEDLDKLRTATKAARIPRVKKPKTSDVQIKNLKYKVEDIDVKIMSINPVMIPGKEVLFVYNTKTRKLTEYVTESTKGFEVSGTTIKNISDKSRVTTLRKPDDILPLILSKTIKQIDKQVWDTLTTKVSVPNGRINADCILLRVL
;
A
#
# COMPACT_ATOMS: atom_id res chain seq x y z
N MET A 1 11.02 -32.51 36.01
CA MET A 1 11.07 -31.94 34.65
C MET A 1 9.71 -32.13 34.02
N ALA A 2 8.93 -31.06 33.90
CA ALA A 2 7.61 -31.11 33.29
C ALA A 2 7.75 -30.69 31.83
N ASP A 3 7.54 -31.64 30.92
CA ASP A 3 7.54 -31.38 29.48
C ASP A 3 6.48 -30.34 29.14
N ASN A 4 6.96 -29.18 28.71
CA ASN A 4 6.15 -28.10 28.22
C ASN A 4 5.60 -28.54 26.84
N LYS A 5 4.44 -29.21 26.84
CA LYS A 5 3.68 -29.53 25.62
C LYS A 5 3.26 -28.23 24.95
N VAL A 6 4.13 -27.70 24.09
CA VAL A 6 3.78 -26.66 23.12
C VAL A 6 2.55 -27.16 22.36
N ARG A 7 1.45 -26.41 22.40
CA ARG A 7 0.25 -26.67 21.60
C ARG A 7 0.57 -26.48 20.11
N THR A 8 1.23 -27.45 19.49
CA THR A 8 1.40 -27.56 18.05
C THR A 8 0.12 -28.11 17.42
N LYS A 9 -0.84 -27.23 17.18
CA LYS A 9 -1.88 -27.26 16.13
C LYS A 9 -3.02 -26.35 16.56
N MET A 10 -2.93 -25.06 16.21
CA MET A 10 -4.15 -24.29 16.06
C MET A 10 -4.95 -24.94 14.92
N ARG A 11 -6.23 -25.28 15.17
CA ARG A 11 -7.14 -25.81 14.13
C ARG A 11 -7.19 -24.80 12.98
N LYS A 12 -6.71 -25.21 11.80
CA LYS A 12 -6.47 -24.35 10.63
C LYS A 12 -7.74 -23.69 10.04
N ASN A 13 -8.95 -24.09 10.43
CA ASN A 13 -10.21 -23.57 9.89
C ASN A 13 -11.22 -23.23 11.00
N ARG A 14 -10.99 -22.18 11.79
CA ARG A 14 -12.08 -21.59 12.57
C ARG A 14 -12.62 -20.43 11.73
N LEU A 15 -13.72 -20.68 11.03
CA LEU A 15 -14.51 -19.61 10.40
C LEU A 15 -14.75 -18.54 11.47
N THR A 16 -14.44 -17.29 11.14
CA THR A 16 -14.72 -16.16 12.03
C THR A 16 -16.23 -16.09 12.31
N ILE A 17 -16.63 -15.37 13.37
CA ILE A 17 -18.07 -15.17 13.64
C ILE A 17 -18.72 -14.56 12.39
N ASP A 18 -18.04 -13.61 11.76
CA ASP A 18 -18.50 -12.94 10.54
C ASP A 18 -18.61 -13.92 9.36
N ASP A 19 -17.64 -14.82 9.15
CA ASP A 19 -17.71 -15.84 8.10
C ASP A 19 -18.89 -16.81 8.29
N LYS A 20 -19.30 -17.08 9.54
CA LYS A 20 -20.45 -17.97 9.82
C LYS A 20 -21.78 -17.34 9.46
N TYR A 21 -21.92 -16.02 9.62
CA TYR A 21 -23.19 -15.33 9.38
C TYR A 21 -23.27 -14.72 7.98
N MET A 22 -22.17 -14.18 7.45
CA MET A 22 -22.12 -13.55 6.13
C MET A 22 -21.71 -14.51 5.01
N GLY A 23 -21.02 -15.60 5.33
CA GLY A 23 -20.48 -16.53 4.34
C GLY A 23 -19.20 -16.00 3.66
N PRO A 24 -18.63 -16.77 2.71
CA PRO A 24 -17.42 -16.39 1.99
C PRO A 24 -17.63 -15.19 1.08
N GLU A 25 -16.54 -14.53 0.68
CA GLU A 25 -16.58 -13.43 -0.29
C GLU A 25 -17.28 -13.90 -1.59
N PRO A 26 -18.29 -13.16 -2.08
CA PRO A 26 -19.02 -13.50 -3.29
C PRO A 26 -18.11 -13.34 -4.51
N VAL A 27 -17.91 -14.44 -5.23
CA VAL A 27 -17.19 -14.51 -6.51
C VAL A 27 -18.05 -15.30 -7.48
N PHE A 28 -18.26 -14.73 -8.66
CA PHE A 28 -19.09 -15.27 -9.72
C PHE A 28 -18.21 -15.85 -10.83
N GLN A 29 -18.67 -16.95 -11.42
CA GLN A 29 -18.07 -17.53 -12.61
C GLN A 29 -18.58 -16.85 -13.88
N PRO A 30 -17.81 -16.87 -14.98
CA PRO A 30 -18.29 -16.39 -16.27
C PRO A 30 -19.62 -17.07 -16.65
N GLY A 31 -20.58 -16.30 -17.18
CA GLY A 31 -21.91 -16.78 -17.56
C GLY A 31 -22.88 -17.05 -16.40
N GLU A 32 -22.46 -16.97 -15.13
CA GLU A 32 -23.34 -17.26 -13.98
C GLU A 32 -24.44 -16.19 -13.78
N THR A 33 -24.20 -14.97 -14.25
CA THR A 33 -25.00 -13.80 -13.84
C THR A 33 -25.77 -13.14 -14.97
N LYS A 34 -25.30 -13.20 -16.23
CA LYS A 34 -25.87 -12.45 -17.36
C LYS A 34 -27.35 -12.75 -17.63
N ASP A 35 -27.72 -14.03 -17.67
CA ASP A 35 -29.09 -14.49 -18.02
C ASP A 35 -29.77 -15.25 -16.87
N ASN A 36 -29.44 -14.89 -15.63
CA ASN A 36 -29.92 -15.59 -14.43
C ASN A 36 -31.19 -14.92 -13.87
N GLU A 37 -32.29 -15.66 -13.74
CA GLU A 37 -33.55 -15.16 -13.12
C GLU A 37 -33.36 -14.64 -11.69
N ARG A 38 -32.32 -15.10 -10.98
CA ARG A 38 -31.97 -14.68 -9.62
C ARG A 38 -30.86 -13.64 -9.58
N ARG A 39 -30.50 -13.02 -10.71
CA ARG A 39 -29.41 -12.04 -10.83
C ARG A 39 -29.49 -10.91 -9.80
N GLU A 40 -30.67 -10.31 -9.61
CA GLU A 40 -30.86 -9.23 -8.64
C GLU A 40 -30.60 -9.71 -7.20
N ASN A 41 -31.00 -10.95 -6.88
CA ASN A 41 -30.75 -11.56 -5.58
C ASN A 41 -29.25 -11.84 -5.37
N LEU A 42 -28.54 -12.30 -6.41
CA LEU A 42 -27.10 -12.52 -6.38
C LEU A 42 -26.34 -11.20 -6.18
N TRP A 43 -26.71 -10.16 -6.92
CA TRP A 43 -26.14 -8.83 -6.77
C TRP A 43 -26.39 -8.25 -5.37
N SER A 44 -27.63 -8.35 -4.88
CA SER A 44 -28.02 -7.82 -3.56
C SER A 44 -27.26 -8.50 -2.43
N LYS A 45 -27.17 -9.84 -2.45
CA LYS A 45 -26.35 -10.59 -1.48
C LYS A 45 -24.89 -10.16 -1.52
N ALA A 46 -24.32 -9.99 -2.72
CA ALA A 46 -22.95 -9.54 -2.84
C ALA A 46 -22.74 -8.11 -2.33
N ALA A 47 -23.66 -7.20 -2.68
CA ALA A 47 -23.65 -5.82 -2.22
C ALA A 47 -23.75 -5.71 -0.70
N HIS A 48 -24.55 -6.57 -0.05
CA HIS A 48 -24.62 -6.65 1.42
C HIS A 48 -23.32 -7.13 2.05
N TRP A 49 -22.69 -8.15 1.49
CA TRP A 49 -21.39 -8.64 1.96
C TRP A 49 -20.34 -7.52 1.92
N TYR A 50 -20.22 -6.83 0.78
CA TYR A 50 -19.28 -5.71 0.66
C TYR A 50 -19.65 -4.52 1.57
N ASN A 51 -20.94 -4.27 1.80
CA ASN A 51 -21.36 -3.22 2.74
C ASN A 51 -20.88 -3.48 4.18
N TYR A 52 -20.75 -4.75 4.58
CA TYR A 52 -20.32 -5.13 5.92
C TYR A 52 -18.80 -5.02 6.09
N PHE A 53 -18.03 -5.47 5.09
CA PHE A 53 -16.57 -5.57 5.20
C PHE A 53 -15.78 -4.37 4.67
N TYR A 54 -16.38 -3.51 3.83
CA TYR A 54 -15.68 -2.42 3.14
C TYR A 54 -16.21 -1.04 3.53
N LYS A 55 -15.30 -0.06 3.60
CA LYS A 55 -15.63 1.36 3.76
C LYS A 55 -15.43 2.09 2.43
N ALA A 56 -15.98 3.31 2.31
CA ALA A 56 -15.86 4.15 1.12
C ALA A 56 -14.43 4.17 0.52
N LYS A 57 -13.43 4.42 1.36
CA LYS A 57 -12.01 4.46 0.97
C LYS A 57 -11.52 3.18 0.28
N ASP A 58 -12.04 2.01 0.68
CA ASP A 58 -11.59 0.73 0.16
C ASP A 58 -12.08 0.50 -1.29
N TYR A 59 -13.16 1.17 -1.69
CA TYR A 59 -13.70 1.11 -3.05
C TYR A 59 -12.97 2.04 -4.03
N VAL A 60 -12.38 3.14 -3.57
CA VAL A 60 -11.78 4.18 -4.41
C VAL A 60 -10.87 3.63 -5.52
N PRO A 61 -9.89 2.73 -5.24
CA PRO A 61 -9.02 2.20 -6.29
C PRO A 61 -9.80 1.42 -7.35
N THR A 62 -10.83 0.68 -6.93
CA THR A 62 -11.62 -0.18 -7.79
C THR A 62 -12.58 0.62 -8.67
N VAL A 63 -13.18 1.68 -8.13
CA VAL A 63 -14.05 2.61 -8.88
C VAL A 63 -13.28 3.31 -9.98
N LEU A 64 -12.07 3.77 -9.68
CA LEU A 64 -11.23 4.44 -10.67
C LEU A 64 -10.75 3.47 -11.76
N GLN A 65 -10.45 2.23 -11.38
CA GLN A 65 -10.14 1.19 -12.36
C GLN A 65 -11.37 0.89 -13.23
N PHE A 66 -12.57 0.84 -12.65
CA PHE A 66 -13.81 0.62 -13.39
C PHE A 66 -14.11 1.75 -14.39
N ALA A 67 -13.83 3.01 -14.02
CA ALA A 67 -13.91 4.16 -14.92
C ALA A 67 -12.92 4.04 -16.11
N GLU A 68 -11.68 3.63 -15.85
CA GLU A 68 -10.65 3.42 -16.87
C GLU A 68 -11.01 2.25 -17.80
N ASP A 69 -11.28 1.07 -17.24
CA ASP A 69 -11.39 -0.19 -17.97
C ASP A 69 -12.69 -0.28 -18.81
N LEU A 70 -13.82 0.26 -18.31
CA LEU A 70 -15.11 0.16 -19.03
C LEU A 70 -15.60 1.44 -19.69
N PHE A 71 -15.18 2.61 -19.20
CA PHE A 71 -15.69 3.90 -19.68
C PHE A 71 -14.60 4.77 -20.32
N GLY A 72 -13.36 4.28 -20.40
CA GLY A 72 -12.28 4.91 -21.14
C GLY A 72 -11.74 6.21 -20.52
N TYR A 73 -11.93 6.41 -19.21
CA TYR A 73 -11.45 7.62 -18.54
C TYR A 73 -9.92 7.70 -18.56
N ASP A 74 -9.39 8.85 -18.98
CA ASP A 74 -7.95 9.10 -19.02
C ASP A 74 -7.36 9.42 -17.63
N LYS A 75 -6.03 9.46 -17.55
CA LYS A 75 -5.31 9.69 -16.29
C LYS A 75 -5.64 11.04 -15.63
N ASP A 76 -5.95 12.07 -16.40
CA ASP A 76 -6.26 13.39 -15.87
C ASP A 76 -7.72 13.47 -15.40
N GLN A 77 -8.64 12.82 -16.11
CA GLN A 77 -10.01 12.63 -15.65
C GLN A 77 -10.07 11.86 -14.32
N LEU A 78 -9.29 10.78 -14.19
CA LEU A 78 -9.17 10.02 -12.95
C LEU A 78 -8.56 10.85 -11.81
N LYS A 79 -7.60 11.74 -12.09
CA LYS A 79 -7.05 12.67 -11.07
C LYS A 79 -8.11 13.67 -10.61
N THR A 80 -8.96 14.14 -11.52
CA THR A 80 -10.07 15.05 -11.19
C THR A 80 -11.08 14.36 -10.30
N LEU A 81 -11.51 13.13 -10.63
CA LEU A 81 -12.41 12.33 -9.80
C LEU A 81 -11.86 12.09 -8.38
N LYS A 82 -10.54 11.88 -8.24
CA LYS A 82 -9.88 11.72 -6.92
C LYS A 82 -9.96 12.94 -6.00
N LYS A 83 -10.40 14.10 -6.49
CA LYS A 83 -10.58 15.30 -5.65
C LYS A 83 -11.90 15.30 -4.88
N LEU A 84 -12.87 14.48 -5.30
CA LEU A 84 -14.09 14.25 -4.53
C LEU A 84 -13.78 13.52 -3.22
N GLN A 85 -14.65 13.66 -2.22
CA GLN A 85 -14.51 12.88 -1.00
C GLN A 85 -14.76 11.39 -1.29
N ASP A 86 -14.12 10.50 -0.52
CA ASP A 86 -14.19 9.04 -0.75
C ASP A 86 -15.64 8.53 -0.88
N TRP A 87 -16.56 9.02 -0.04
CA TRP A 87 -17.97 8.61 -0.05
C TRP A 87 -18.74 9.18 -1.25
N GLU A 88 -18.35 10.36 -1.77
CA GLU A 88 -18.97 10.96 -2.95
C GLU A 88 -18.59 10.20 -4.20
N LEU A 89 -17.29 9.91 -4.36
CA LEU A 89 -16.77 9.15 -5.49
C LEU A 89 -17.31 7.72 -5.51
N THR A 90 -17.43 7.09 -4.34
CA THR A 90 -17.73 5.65 -4.27
C THR A 90 -19.20 5.32 -4.06
N GLY A 91 -20.07 6.29 -3.77
CA GLY A 91 -21.49 6.11 -3.41
C GLY A 91 -22.18 4.88 -4.01
N LYS A 92 -22.78 5.01 -5.20
CA LYS A 92 -23.45 3.90 -5.90
C LYS A 92 -22.47 3.00 -6.66
N LEU A 93 -21.37 3.57 -7.15
CA LEU A 93 -20.42 2.89 -8.04
C LEU A 93 -19.43 1.98 -7.32
N GLY A 94 -19.21 2.17 -6.02
CA GLY A 94 -18.21 1.43 -5.23
C GLY A 94 -18.47 -0.06 -5.22
N LYS A 95 -19.69 -0.45 -4.84
CA LYS A 95 -20.11 -1.85 -4.82
C LYS A 95 -20.20 -2.41 -6.23
N ALA A 96 -20.76 -1.65 -7.17
CA ALA A 96 -20.89 -2.08 -8.56
C ALA A 96 -19.52 -2.40 -9.18
N ALA A 97 -18.56 -1.48 -9.06
CA ALA A 97 -17.19 -1.69 -9.51
C ALA A 97 -16.55 -2.90 -8.84
N LYS A 98 -16.72 -3.07 -7.52
CA LYS A 98 -16.12 -4.20 -6.81
C LYS A 98 -16.71 -5.54 -7.23
N ILE A 99 -18.02 -5.61 -7.36
CA ILE A 99 -18.77 -6.80 -7.76
C ILE A 99 -18.45 -7.15 -9.23
N HIS A 100 -18.22 -6.16 -10.10
CA HIS A 100 -17.75 -6.39 -11.46
C HIS A 100 -16.48 -7.23 -11.50
N TYR A 101 -15.43 -6.81 -10.78
CA TYR A 101 -14.16 -7.53 -10.72
C TYR A 101 -14.22 -8.84 -9.94
N ARG A 102 -15.39 -9.20 -9.40
CA ARG A 102 -15.69 -10.51 -8.83
C ARG A 102 -16.40 -11.43 -9.82
N GLY A 103 -16.52 -11.02 -11.07
CA GLY A 103 -17.09 -11.81 -12.15
C GLY A 103 -18.58 -11.55 -12.41
N PHE A 104 -19.16 -10.52 -11.79
CA PHE A 104 -20.54 -10.15 -12.10
C PHE A 104 -20.59 -9.40 -13.44
N GLU A 105 -21.41 -9.92 -14.35
CA GLU A 105 -21.48 -9.46 -15.74
C GLU A 105 -22.62 -8.45 -15.89
N TYR A 106 -22.35 -7.15 -15.88
CA TYR A 106 -23.38 -6.11 -16.06
C TYR A 106 -24.00 -6.14 -17.46
N ASN A 107 -25.30 -5.93 -17.55
CA ASN A 107 -26.00 -5.76 -18.83
C ASN A 107 -25.78 -4.33 -19.38
N GLU A 108 -26.10 -4.13 -20.66
CA GLU A 108 -25.87 -2.85 -21.33
C GLU A 108 -26.61 -1.68 -20.66
N LYS A 109 -27.82 -1.92 -20.14
CA LYS A 109 -28.62 -0.90 -19.44
C LYS A 109 -27.99 -0.48 -18.11
N GLU A 110 -27.49 -1.43 -17.32
CA GLU A 110 -26.76 -1.16 -16.07
C GLU A 110 -25.46 -0.41 -16.35
N LEU A 111 -24.71 -0.83 -17.39
CA LEU A 111 -23.50 -0.13 -17.81
C LEU A 111 -23.79 1.30 -18.28
N ALA A 112 -24.87 1.52 -19.02
CA ALA A 112 -25.29 2.86 -19.43
C ALA A 112 -25.62 3.75 -18.21
N ASN A 113 -26.36 3.21 -17.24
CA ASN A 113 -26.64 3.94 -15.99
C ASN A 113 -25.35 4.30 -15.23
N TYR A 114 -24.38 3.37 -15.16
CA TYR A 114 -23.09 3.65 -14.52
C TYR A 114 -22.26 4.66 -15.30
N ALA A 115 -22.34 4.69 -16.63
CA ALA A 115 -21.70 5.72 -17.45
C ALA A 115 -22.25 7.10 -17.10
N ASP A 116 -23.57 7.23 -16.94
CA ASP A 116 -24.20 8.49 -16.58
C ASP A 116 -23.90 8.90 -15.13
N ASP A 117 -23.85 7.95 -14.19
CA ASP A 117 -23.37 8.21 -12.83
C ASP A 117 -21.91 8.74 -12.84
N PHE A 118 -21.01 8.16 -13.66
CA PHE A 118 -19.64 8.64 -13.80
C PHE A 118 -19.54 10.04 -14.42
N LYS A 119 -20.39 10.37 -15.40
CA LYS A 119 -20.47 11.72 -15.97
C LYS A 119 -20.89 12.73 -14.91
N ALA A 120 -21.95 12.44 -14.15
CA ALA A 120 -22.43 13.31 -13.08
C ALA A 120 -21.37 13.53 -11.98
N LEU A 121 -20.63 12.47 -11.60
CA LEU A 121 -19.51 12.60 -10.67
C LEU A 121 -18.37 13.43 -11.25
N TYR A 122 -18.08 13.28 -12.55
CA TYR A 122 -17.03 14.04 -13.19
C TYR A 122 -17.36 15.55 -13.25
N GLU A 123 -18.59 15.90 -13.61
CA GLU A 123 -19.08 17.29 -13.57
C GLU A 123 -18.99 17.87 -12.16
N LYS A 124 -19.44 17.13 -11.15
CA LYS A 124 -19.31 17.53 -9.74
C LYS A 124 -17.84 17.72 -9.33
N ALA A 125 -16.96 16.85 -9.81
CA ALA A 125 -15.53 16.94 -9.53
C ALA A 125 -14.92 18.20 -10.17
N LEU A 126 -15.35 18.60 -11.38
CA LEU A 126 -14.92 19.84 -12.03
C LEU A 126 -15.34 21.08 -11.21
N VAL A 127 -16.59 21.16 -10.77
CA VAL A 127 -17.07 22.25 -9.89
C VAL A 127 -16.27 22.29 -8.59
N THR A 128 -16.01 21.13 -8.00
CA THR A 128 -15.18 21.03 -6.78
C THR A 128 -13.75 21.55 -7.03
N VAL A 129 -13.18 21.34 -8.22
CA VAL A 129 -11.87 21.91 -8.58
C VAL A 129 -11.91 23.42 -8.63
N GLU A 130 -12.97 24.00 -9.18
CA GLU A 130 -13.16 25.45 -9.28
C GLU A 130 -13.29 26.08 -7.88
N GLU A 131 -14.13 25.51 -7.01
CA GLU A 131 -14.24 25.96 -5.63
C GLU A 131 -12.92 25.87 -4.85
N ILE A 132 -12.14 24.81 -5.07
CA ILE A 132 -10.82 24.66 -4.44
C ILE A 132 -9.88 25.76 -4.94
N LYS A 133 -9.91 26.11 -6.23
CA LYS A 133 -9.10 27.19 -6.80
C LYS A 133 -9.49 28.53 -6.17
N GLU A 134 -10.77 28.85 -6.07
CA GLU A 134 -11.26 30.09 -5.44
C GLU A 134 -10.87 30.20 -3.95
N LYS A 135 -11.07 29.12 -3.18
CA LYS A 135 -10.65 29.05 -1.76
C LYS A 135 -9.13 29.13 -1.59
N SER A 136 -8.35 28.69 -2.58
CA SER A 136 -6.89 28.77 -2.53
C SER A 136 -6.36 30.17 -2.82
N ALA A 137 -7.03 30.94 -3.69
CA ALA A 137 -6.63 32.31 -4.03
C ALA A 137 -6.77 33.28 -2.83
N THR A 138 -7.66 32.98 -1.89
CA THR A 138 -7.93 33.80 -0.71
C THR A 138 -7.05 33.47 0.51
N LYS A 139 -6.31 32.36 0.52
CA LYS A 139 -5.55 31.92 1.69
C LYS A 139 -4.06 32.23 1.53
N VAL A 140 -3.51 33.10 2.40
CA VAL A 140 -2.06 33.29 2.51
C VAL A 140 -1.41 31.96 2.89
N VAL A 141 -0.70 31.34 1.94
CA VAL A 141 -0.06 30.03 2.13
C VAL A 141 1.20 30.21 2.96
N VAL A 142 1.07 30.15 4.29
CA VAL A 142 2.24 30.04 5.18
C VAL A 142 2.85 28.65 4.99
N THR A 143 4.06 28.62 4.43
CA THR A 143 4.81 27.40 4.14
C THR A 143 5.15 26.64 5.43
N ILE A 144 5.38 25.33 5.32
CA ILE A 144 5.78 24.51 6.46
C ILE A 144 7.08 25.03 7.09
N GLN A 145 8.04 25.47 6.26
CA GLN A 145 9.30 26.05 6.73
C GLN A 145 9.08 27.35 7.51
N GLN A 146 8.20 28.23 7.05
CA GLN A 146 7.84 29.45 7.78
C GLN A 146 7.19 29.14 9.13
N ARG A 147 6.31 28.12 9.20
CA ARG A 147 5.72 27.67 10.48
C ARG A 147 6.76 27.08 11.42
N GLN A 148 7.71 26.31 10.89
CA GLN A 148 8.82 25.76 11.67
C GLN A 148 9.73 26.86 12.20
N LYS A 149 10.06 27.85 11.38
CA LYS A 149 10.85 29.01 11.77
C LYS A 149 10.15 29.84 12.84
N ALA A 150 8.87 30.15 12.65
CA ALA A 150 8.05 30.85 13.64
C ALA A 150 8.04 30.09 14.97
N LYS A 151 7.83 28.76 14.94
CA LYS A 151 7.86 27.96 16.16
C LYS A 151 9.23 27.98 16.86
N VAL A 152 10.35 27.95 16.13
CA VAL A 152 11.69 28.07 16.72
C VAL A 152 11.87 29.44 17.37
N LEU A 153 11.44 30.51 16.68
CA LEU A 153 11.48 31.90 17.18
C LEU A 153 10.62 32.06 18.45
N ASP A 154 9.40 31.55 18.46
CA ASP A 154 8.45 31.69 19.56
C ASP A 154 8.77 30.79 20.77
N THR A 155 9.79 29.94 20.68
CA THR A 155 10.14 28.98 21.75
C THR A 155 11.60 29.07 22.14
N VAL A 156 12.46 28.33 21.46
CA VAL A 156 13.85 28.11 21.86
C VAL A 156 14.72 29.35 21.66
N MET A 157 14.37 30.21 20.71
CA MET A 157 15.10 31.47 20.50
C MET A 157 14.93 32.45 21.65
N VAL A 158 13.78 32.46 22.34
CA VAL A 158 13.56 33.34 23.49
C VAL A 158 14.58 33.04 24.59
N GLU A 159 14.78 31.75 24.89
CA GLU A 159 15.78 31.32 25.89
C GLU A 159 17.21 31.53 25.40
N TRP A 160 17.43 31.50 24.09
CA TRP A 160 18.74 31.79 23.51
C TRP A 160 19.10 33.28 23.62
N ASP A 161 18.14 34.15 23.34
CA ASP A 161 18.30 35.60 23.49
C ASP A 161 18.64 35.96 24.96
N GLU A 162 18.04 35.28 25.94
CA GLU A 162 18.39 35.45 27.37
C GLU A 162 19.86 35.10 27.68
N VAL A 163 20.41 34.07 27.02
CA VAL A 163 21.82 33.69 27.14
C VAL A 163 22.72 34.79 26.56
N VAL A 164 22.39 35.27 25.36
CA VAL A 164 23.15 36.32 24.66
C VAL A 164 23.10 37.64 25.43
N ASP A 165 21.94 38.05 25.91
CA ASP A 165 21.76 39.22 26.78
C ASP A 165 22.54 39.06 28.09
N GLY A 166 22.59 37.85 28.63
CA GLY A 166 23.43 37.50 29.75
C GLY A 166 24.89 37.84 29.51
N TRP A 167 25.43 37.49 28.34
CA TRP A 167 26.81 37.80 27.97
C TRP A 167 27.07 39.29 27.81
N LEU A 168 26.15 40.02 27.18
CA LEU A 168 26.23 41.48 27.03
C LEU A 168 26.26 42.19 28.39
N ASN A 169 25.57 41.62 29.39
CA ASN A 169 25.57 42.11 30.77
C ASN A 169 26.74 41.57 31.63
N GLY A 170 27.75 40.96 31.02
CA GLY A 170 28.94 40.45 31.70
C GLY A 170 28.73 39.14 32.47
N LYS A 171 27.58 38.47 32.31
CA LYS A 171 27.27 37.18 32.95
C LYS A 171 27.62 36.02 32.00
N TYR A 172 28.87 35.54 32.08
CA TYR A 172 29.41 34.51 31.18
C TYR A 172 29.20 33.05 31.62
N LYS A 173 28.43 32.80 32.68
CA LYS A 173 28.09 31.44 33.16
C LYS A 173 26.62 31.13 32.89
N GLN A 174 26.20 31.30 31.65
CA GLN A 174 24.85 30.96 31.20
C GLN A 174 24.78 29.49 30.85
N GLU A 175 23.65 28.86 31.18
CA GLU A 175 23.37 27.46 30.86
C GLU A 175 22.24 27.40 29.83
N PHE A 176 22.32 26.43 28.92
CA PHE A 176 21.28 26.22 27.91
C PHE A 176 21.14 24.73 27.61
N ASP A 177 19.98 24.16 27.92
CA ASP A 177 19.68 22.74 27.69
C ASP A 177 18.87 22.58 26.40
N ALA A 178 19.57 22.58 25.26
CA ALA A 178 18.95 22.43 23.94
C ALA A 178 18.19 21.10 23.84
N TYR A 179 18.69 20.04 24.49
CA TYR A 179 18.06 18.73 24.45
C TYR A 179 16.65 18.73 25.06
N LYS A 180 16.52 19.29 26.27
CA LYS A 180 15.26 19.39 26.99
C LYS A 180 14.26 20.28 26.24
N LEU A 181 14.69 21.44 25.76
CA LEU A 181 13.82 22.39 25.07
C LEU A 181 13.26 21.87 23.77
N PHE A 182 14.11 21.26 22.94
CA PHE A 182 13.64 20.65 21.69
C PHE A 182 12.66 19.51 21.93
N LYS A 183 12.84 18.74 23.01
CA LYS A 183 11.86 17.72 23.42
C LYS A 183 10.55 18.33 23.91
N GLN A 184 10.61 19.32 24.79
CA GLN A 184 9.45 20.01 25.35
C GLN A 184 8.57 20.60 24.25
N TYR A 185 9.17 21.31 23.29
CA TYR A 185 8.44 21.94 22.20
C TYR A 185 8.25 21.01 20.99
N GLY A 186 8.73 19.78 21.03
CA GLY A 186 8.58 18.81 19.95
C GLY A 186 9.24 19.28 18.63
N LEU A 187 10.37 19.97 18.72
CA LEU A 187 11.18 20.43 17.59
C LEU A 187 12.02 19.27 17.05
N LYS A 188 11.93 19.02 15.74
CA LYS A 188 12.55 17.86 15.09
C LYS A 188 12.92 18.18 13.64
N GLY A 189 13.84 17.41 13.09
CA GLY A 189 14.19 17.49 11.67
C GLY A 189 14.84 18.82 11.33
N THR A 190 14.26 19.57 10.38
CA THR A 190 14.81 20.83 9.86
C THR A 190 14.97 21.92 10.92
N THR A 191 14.18 21.92 11.99
CA THR A 191 14.31 22.92 13.07
C THR A 191 15.63 22.81 13.84
N LEU A 192 16.25 21.63 13.88
CA LEU A 192 17.57 21.41 14.49
C LEU A 192 18.64 22.21 13.75
N ASN A 193 18.61 22.17 12.41
CA ASN A 193 19.54 22.91 11.58
C ASN A 193 19.25 24.42 11.66
N MET A 194 17.98 24.83 11.63
CA MET A 194 17.62 26.26 11.73
C MET A 194 18.21 26.90 12.99
N PHE A 195 18.07 26.25 14.15
CA PHE A 195 18.63 26.76 15.40
C PHE A 195 20.15 26.66 15.43
N LYS A 196 20.73 25.56 14.93
CA LYS A 196 22.18 25.41 14.80
C LYS A 196 22.78 26.55 13.99
N ASP A 197 22.17 26.89 12.86
CA ASP A 197 22.63 27.96 11.97
C ASP A 197 22.57 29.31 12.70
N THR A 198 21.52 29.57 13.49
CA THR A 198 21.43 30.78 14.31
C THR A 198 22.56 30.85 15.33
N VAL A 199 22.74 29.82 16.17
CA VAL A 199 23.81 29.78 17.18
C VAL A 199 25.19 29.89 16.54
N ASN A 200 25.35 29.37 15.31
CA ASN A 200 26.60 29.45 14.58
C ASN A 200 26.95 30.89 14.14
N LEU A 201 25.95 31.78 13.98
CA LEU A 201 26.18 33.20 13.69
C LEU A 201 26.86 33.92 14.85
N GLU A 202 26.55 33.58 16.11
CA GLU A 202 27.27 34.12 17.27
C GLU A 202 28.57 33.35 17.55
N TYR A 203 28.59 32.03 17.31
CA TYR A 203 29.76 31.18 17.57
C TYR A 203 30.98 31.62 16.76
N GLN A 204 30.82 31.81 15.45
CA GLN A 204 31.96 31.96 14.54
C GLN A 204 32.80 33.22 14.85
N PRO A 205 32.22 34.42 15.04
CA PRO A 205 32.99 35.61 15.40
C PRO A 205 33.73 35.49 16.73
N ILE A 206 33.11 34.86 17.74
CA ILE A 206 33.74 34.64 19.06
C ILE A 206 34.90 33.65 18.92
N LYS A 207 34.72 32.61 18.11
CA LYS A 207 35.74 31.61 17.84
C LYS A 207 36.94 32.22 17.13
N ASP A 208 36.68 33.06 16.14
CA ASP A 208 37.74 33.76 15.39
C ASP A 208 38.53 34.74 16.27
N ALA A 209 37.84 35.44 17.18
CA ALA A 209 38.49 36.29 18.18
C ALA A 209 39.36 35.47 19.17
N TYR A 210 38.84 34.32 19.62
CA TYR A 210 39.53 33.45 20.58
C TYR A 210 40.81 32.82 20.01
N ASP A 211 40.73 32.37 18.75
CA ASP A 211 41.84 31.76 18.01
C ASP A 211 42.76 32.79 17.34
N LYS A 212 42.37 34.07 17.32
CA LYS A 212 43.07 35.18 16.66
C LYS A 212 43.22 34.98 15.15
N THR A 213 42.17 34.50 14.50
CA THR A 213 42.14 34.23 13.05
C THR A 213 41.55 35.38 12.24
N CYS A 214 40.89 36.35 12.88
CA CYS A 214 40.31 37.53 12.25
C CYS A 214 40.55 38.79 13.08
N ASP A 215 41.29 39.75 12.54
CA ASP A 215 41.65 41.00 13.25
C ASP A 215 40.43 41.81 13.68
N GLN A 216 39.40 41.88 12.83
CA GLN A 216 38.14 42.58 13.13
C GLN A 216 37.38 41.91 14.29
N ALA A 217 37.40 40.58 14.36
CA ALA A 217 36.80 39.84 15.47
C ALA A 217 37.60 40.06 16.77
N VAL A 218 38.92 40.05 16.70
CA VAL A 218 39.78 40.35 17.86
C VAL A 218 39.50 41.74 18.40
N GLU A 219 39.35 42.75 17.54
CA GLU A 219 38.96 44.11 17.92
C GLU A 219 37.56 44.14 18.55
N ALA A 220 36.57 43.57 17.86
CA ALA A 220 35.18 43.56 18.32
C ALA A 220 35.01 42.93 19.71
N PHE A 221 35.75 41.86 20.01
CA PHE A 221 35.68 41.14 21.28
C PHE A 221 36.79 41.48 22.28
N ALA A 222 37.57 42.54 22.04
CA ALA A 222 38.67 42.94 22.94
C ALA A 222 38.22 43.29 24.37
N HIS A 223 36.96 43.73 24.52
CA HIS A 223 36.32 44.02 25.81
C HIS A 223 35.97 42.76 26.61
N ILE A 224 36.01 41.57 25.99
CA ILE A 224 35.71 40.28 26.63
C ILE A 224 37.02 39.51 26.84
N SER A 225 37.31 39.13 28.10
CA SER A 225 38.50 38.33 28.39
C SER A 225 38.49 36.98 27.67
N LYS A 226 39.68 36.48 27.30
CA LYS A 226 39.83 35.16 26.65
C LYS A 226 39.19 34.02 27.46
N ALA A 227 39.23 34.09 28.79
CA ALA A 227 38.59 33.11 29.66
C ALA A 227 37.05 33.14 29.55
N ASN A 228 36.46 34.31 29.34
CA ASN A 228 35.02 34.48 29.16
C ASN A 228 34.57 34.09 27.74
N GLN A 229 35.35 34.44 26.71
CA GLN A 229 35.13 33.93 25.35
C GLN A 229 35.08 32.40 25.33
N LYS A 230 36.00 31.73 26.04
CA LYS A 230 35.99 30.26 26.18
C LYS A 230 34.69 29.73 26.77
N LYS A 231 34.11 30.40 27.78
CA LYS A 231 32.84 29.98 28.39
C LYS A 231 31.69 30.09 27.40
N MET A 232 31.62 31.19 26.64
CA MET A 232 30.60 31.38 25.60
C MET A 232 30.68 30.25 24.55
N LEU A 233 31.90 29.93 24.09
CA LEU A 233 32.15 28.83 23.15
C LEU A 233 31.71 27.49 23.72
N THR A 234 32.04 27.18 24.98
CA THR A 234 31.63 25.93 25.63
C THR A 234 30.11 25.79 25.74
N THR A 235 29.38 26.87 26.05
CA THR A 235 27.91 26.84 26.04
C THR A 235 27.37 26.47 24.64
N MET A 236 27.87 27.11 23.58
CA MET A 236 27.45 26.83 22.20
C MET A 236 27.85 25.45 21.69
N GLU A 237 29.04 24.97 22.07
CA GLU A 237 29.50 23.60 21.74
C GLU A 237 28.59 22.54 22.37
N THR A 238 28.18 22.75 23.62
CA THR A 238 27.21 21.88 24.31
C THR A 238 25.86 21.85 23.57
N ILE A 239 25.40 23.00 23.08
CA ILE A 239 24.20 23.09 22.24
C ILE A 239 24.36 22.23 20.99
N PHE A 240 25.48 22.36 20.26
CA PHE A 240 25.71 21.59 19.04
C PHE A 240 25.71 20.08 19.29
N GLU A 241 26.34 19.63 20.38
CA GLU A 241 26.31 18.23 20.79
C GLU A 241 24.89 17.72 21.05
N ASP A 242 24.08 18.51 21.74
CA ASP A 242 22.70 18.13 22.06
C ASP A 242 21.80 18.06 20.83
N LEU A 243 21.97 19.00 19.88
CA LEU A 243 21.30 18.95 18.58
C LEU A 243 21.68 17.68 17.80
N ASP A 244 22.95 17.26 17.86
CA ASP A 244 23.41 16.01 17.24
C ASP A 244 22.85 14.76 17.94
N LYS A 245 22.76 14.74 19.28
CA LYS A 245 22.09 13.68 20.05
C LYS A 245 20.60 13.56 19.70
N LEU A 246 19.90 14.69 19.53
CA LEU A 246 18.49 14.69 19.10
C LEU A 246 18.32 14.13 17.69
N ARG A 247 19.26 14.45 16.79
CA ARG A 247 19.26 13.96 15.40
C ARG A 247 19.44 12.44 15.33
N THR A 248 20.34 11.88 16.14
CA THR A 248 20.55 10.42 16.17
C THR A 248 19.37 9.70 16.81
N ALA A 249 18.84 10.21 17.92
CA ALA A 249 17.66 9.65 18.60
C ALA A 249 16.42 9.60 17.70
N THR A 250 16.18 10.65 16.91
CA THR A 250 15.03 10.70 15.98
C THR A 250 15.18 9.77 14.78
N LYS A 251 16.41 9.50 14.31
CA LYS A 251 16.67 8.50 13.27
C LYS A 251 16.42 7.07 13.77
N ALA A 252 16.88 6.76 14.98
CA ALA A 252 16.72 5.43 15.58
C ALA A 252 15.25 5.06 15.84
N ALA A 253 14.40 6.04 16.17
CA ALA A 253 12.97 5.83 16.41
C ALA A 253 12.12 5.55 15.15
N ARG A 254 12.70 5.58 13.94
CA ARG A 254 11.94 5.42 12.69
C ARG A 254 11.61 3.95 12.42
N ILE A 255 10.40 3.52 12.78
CA ILE A 255 9.89 2.19 12.45
C ILE A 255 9.68 2.08 10.92
N PRO A 256 10.31 1.11 10.22
CA PRO A 256 10.03 0.88 8.81
C PRO A 256 8.58 0.40 8.64
N ARG A 257 7.82 1.08 7.78
CA ARG A 257 6.45 0.67 7.46
C ARG A 257 6.48 -0.70 6.78
N VAL A 258 5.91 -1.71 7.44
CA VAL A 258 5.71 -3.03 6.86
C VAL A 258 4.87 -2.90 5.59
N LYS A 259 5.39 -3.37 4.45
CA LYS A 259 4.64 -3.40 3.19
C LYS A 259 3.44 -4.33 3.37
N LYS A 260 2.22 -3.79 3.22
CA LYS A 260 1.00 -4.60 3.26
C LYS A 260 0.96 -5.54 2.03
N PRO A 261 0.45 -6.78 2.17
CA PRO A 261 0.22 -7.67 1.02
C PRO A 261 -0.70 -6.98 0.00
N LYS A 262 -0.45 -7.21 -1.30
CA LYS A 262 -1.35 -6.75 -2.35
C LYS A 262 -2.65 -7.55 -2.30
N THR A 263 -3.80 -6.89 -2.44
CA THR A 263 -5.09 -7.57 -2.55
C THR A 263 -5.16 -8.41 -3.83
N SER A 264 -5.95 -9.49 -3.83
CA SER A 264 -6.04 -10.46 -4.94
C SER A 264 -6.30 -9.79 -6.30
N ASP A 265 -7.13 -8.75 -6.33
CA ASP A 265 -7.51 -7.99 -7.53
C ASP A 265 -6.32 -7.32 -8.18
N VAL A 266 -5.48 -6.71 -7.35
CA VAL A 266 -4.28 -6.01 -7.78
C VAL A 266 -3.23 -7.01 -8.27
N GLN A 267 -3.23 -8.23 -7.72
CA GLN A 267 -2.32 -9.28 -8.15
C GLN A 267 -2.69 -9.83 -9.54
N ILE A 268 -4.00 -9.95 -9.84
CA ILE A 268 -4.48 -10.57 -11.08
C ILE A 268 -4.70 -9.60 -12.24
N LYS A 269 -4.64 -8.27 -12.03
CA LYS A 269 -4.90 -7.25 -13.06
C LYS A 269 -4.17 -7.48 -14.39
N ASN A 270 -2.93 -7.99 -14.33
CA ASN A 270 -2.08 -8.18 -15.50
C ASN A 270 -1.95 -9.66 -15.92
N LEU A 271 -2.75 -10.56 -15.34
CA LEU A 271 -2.71 -11.98 -15.66
C LEU A 271 -3.39 -12.22 -17.01
N LYS A 272 -2.63 -12.77 -17.97
CA LYS A 272 -3.17 -13.18 -19.27
C LYS A 272 -3.61 -14.63 -19.20
N TYR A 273 -4.83 -14.92 -19.64
CA TYR A 273 -5.40 -16.28 -19.71
C TYR A 273 -6.48 -16.33 -20.79
N LYS A 274 -6.87 -17.54 -21.22
CA LYS A 274 -7.95 -17.78 -22.16
C LYS A 274 -9.26 -17.89 -21.38
N VAL A 275 -10.29 -17.10 -21.72
CA VAL A 275 -11.56 -17.11 -20.97
C VAL A 275 -12.34 -18.40 -21.23
N GLU A 276 -12.44 -18.81 -22.49
CA GLU A 276 -13.12 -20.03 -22.91
C GLU A 276 -12.39 -20.72 -24.06
N ASP A 277 -12.53 -22.03 -24.14
CA ASP A 277 -12.09 -22.84 -25.26
C ASP A 277 -13.28 -23.64 -25.80
N ILE A 278 -13.68 -23.34 -27.04
CA ILE A 278 -14.85 -23.95 -27.69
C ILE A 278 -14.56 -25.40 -28.10
N ASP A 279 -13.32 -25.70 -28.52
CA ASP A 279 -12.94 -27.02 -29.02
C ASP A 279 -13.02 -28.06 -27.90
N VAL A 280 -12.56 -27.67 -26.71
CA VAL A 280 -12.53 -28.54 -25.52
C VAL A 280 -13.74 -28.30 -24.60
N LYS A 281 -14.58 -27.31 -24.91
CA LYS A 281 -15.81 -26.93 -24.18
C LYS A 281 -15.57 -26.63 -22.69
N ILE A 282 -14.53 -25.86 -22.39
CA ILE A 282 -14.18 -25.50 -21.00
C ILE A 282 -14.03 -23.99 -20.87
N MET A 283 -14.49 -23.46 -19.74
CA MET A 283 -14.29 -22.07 -19.35
C MET A 283 -13.32 -21.96 -18.18
N SER A 284 -12.57 -20.86 -18.15
CA SER A 284 -11.69 -20.52 -17.04
C SER A 284 -12.48 -20.05 -15.82
N ILE A 285 -11.99 -20.42 -14.64
CA ILE A 285 -12.45 -19.82 -13.38
C ILE A 285 -12.06 -18.34 -13.30
N ASN A 286 -12.73 -17.60 -12.42
CA ASN A 286 -12.30 -16.24 -12.08
C ASN A 286 -10.89 -16.25 -11.41
N PRO A 287 -9.88 -15.56 -11.98
CA PRO A 287 -8.50 -15.60 -11.48
C PRO A 287 -8.35 -14.99 -10.07
N VAL A 288 -9.29 -14.16 -9.61
CA VAL A 288 -9.32 -13.62 -8.23
C VAL A 288 -9.32 -14.74 -7.18
N MET A 289 -9.80 -15.93 -7.55
CA MET A 289 -9.82 -17.09 -6.66
C MET A 289 -8.44 -17.73 -6.45
N ILE A 290 -7.42 -17.40 -7.25
CA ILE A 290 -6.10 -18.05 -7.19
C ILE A 290 -5.27 -17.63 -5.97
N PRO A 291 -5.09 -16.31 -5.66
CA PRO A 291 -4.28 -15.91 -4.52
C PRO A 291 -4.81 -16.50 -3.22
N GLY A 292 -3.92 -17.06 -2.40
CA GLY A 292 -4.29 -17.68 -1.13
C GLY A 292 -4.73 -19.15 -1.20
N LYS A 293 -4.85 -19.75 -2.40
CA LYS A 293 -5.15 -21.18 -2.56
C LYS A 293 -3.89 -22.03 -2.59
N GLU A 294 -4.07 -23.35 -2.41
CA GLU A 294 -2.98 -24.31 -2.26
C GLU A 294 -2.70 -25.08 -3.56
N VAL A 295 -3.75 -25.36 -4.35
CA VAL A 295 -3.63 -26.09 -5.62
C VAL A 295 -4.36 -25.36 -6.75
N LEU A 296 -3.72 -25.28 -7.92
CA LEU A 296 -4.29 -24.71 -9.14
C LEU A 296 -4.01 -25.63 -10.33
N PHE A 297 -5.05 -25.99 -11.07
CA PHE A 297 -4.95 -26.71 -12.34
C PHE A 297 -5.09 -25.76 -13.54
N VAL A 298 -4.16 -25.84 -14.48
CA VAL A 298 -4.12 -25.03 -15.70
C VAL A 298 -3.91 -25.92 -16.92
N TYR A 299 -4.68 -25.69 -17.98
CA TYR A 299 -4.49 -26.38 -19.26
C TYR A 299 -4.11 -25.38 -20.35
N ASN A 300 -2.98 -25.60 -21.01
CA ASN A 300 -2.58 -24.80 -22.16
C ASN A 300 -3.07 -25.46 -23.45
N THR A 301 -3.98 -24.78 -24.13
CA THR A 301 -4.71 -25.30 -25.30
C THR A 301 -3.79 -25.50 -26.50
N LYS A 302 -2.85 -24.58 -26.73
CA LYS A 302 -1.86 -24.65 -27.83
C LYS A 302 -0.83 -25.76 -27.67
N THR A 303 -0.30 -25.95 -26.46
CA THR A 303 0.74 -26.95 -26.18
C THR A 303 0.19 -28.27 -25.66
N ARG A 304 -1.13 -28.33 -25.40
CA ARG A 304 -1.84 -29.47 -24.80
C ARG A 304 -1.26 -29.90 -23.45
N LYS A 305 -0.67 -28.96 -22.70
CA LYS A 305 -0.03 -29.22 -21.42
C LYS A 305 -1.00 -29.01 -20.27
N LEU A 306 -1.16 -30.04 -19.45
CA LEU A 306 -1.80 -29.93 -18.14
C LEU A 306 -0.75 -29.63 -17.10
N THR A 307 -0.99 -28.58 -16.32
CA THR A 307 -0.13 -28.15 -15.22
C THR A 307 -0.91 -28.15 -13.92
N GLU A 308 -0.37 -28.82 -12.92
CA GLU A 308 -0.79 -28.73 -11.53
C GLU A 308 0.25 -27.91 -10.76
N TYR A 309 -0.16 -26.74 -10.29
CA TYR A 309 0.62 -25.95 -9.36
C TYR A 309 0.22 -26.32 -7.93
N VAL A 310 1.23 -26.56 -7.10
CA VAL A 310 1.09 -26.81 -5.65
C VAL A 310 1.97 -25.84 -4.90
N THR A 311 1.49 -25.26 -3.81
CA THR A 311 2.29 -24.42 -2.91
C THR A 311 2.39 -25.02 -1.51
N GLU A 312 3.54 -24.81 -0.87
CA GLU A 312 3.77 -25.14 0.55
C GLU A 312 3.76 -23.87 1.42
N SER A 313 3.52 -22.70 0.82
CA SER A 313 3.45 -21.44 1.54
C SER A 313 2.20 -21.38 2.42
N THR A 314 2.36 -20.95 3.66
CA THR A 314 1.22 -20.71 4.58
C THR A 314 0.29 -19.60 4.10
N LYS A 315 0.73 -18.78 3.14
CA LYS A 315 -0.05 -17.70 2.53
C LYS A 315 -0.70 -18.11 1.20
N GLY A 316 -0.47 -19.32 0.71
CA GLY A 316 -0.93 -19.78 -0.61
C GLY A 316 -0.19 -19.14 -1.78
N PHE A 317 -0.80 -19.21 -2.97
CA PHE A 317 -0.26 -18.59 -4.18
C PHE A 317 -0.27 -17.07 -4.12
N GLU A 318 0.68 -16.45 -4.81
CA GLU A 318 0.70 -15.02 -5.14
C GLU A 318 0.81 -14.86 -6.67
N VAL A 319 0.21 -13.81 -7.23
CA VAL A 319 0.30 -13.51 -8.67
C VAL A 319 1.04 -12.20 -8.89
N SER A 320 2.01 -12.24 -9.81
CA SER A 320 2.80 -11.07 -10.20
C SER A 320 2.94 -11.00 -11.71
N GLY A 321 2.28 -10.01 -12.32
CA GLY A 321 2.19 -9.90 -13.77
C GLY A 321 1.46 -11.11 -14.33
N THR A 322 2.16 -11.89 -15.17
CA THR A 322 1.65 -13.13 -15.75
C THR A 322 2.23 -14.39 -15.08
N THR A 323 2.76 -14.28 -13.86
CA THR A 323 3.46 -15.38 -13.19
C THR A 323 2.85 -15.70 -11.83
N ILE A 324 2.53 -16.98 -11.61
CA ILE A 324 2.19 -17.55 -10.31
C ILE A 324 3.48 -17.74 -9.50
N LYS A 325 3.47 -17.28 -8.25
CA LYS A 325 4.58 -17.33 -7.30
C LYS A 325 4.27 -18.30 -6.16
N ASN A 326 5.28 -18.61 -5.35
CA ASN A 326 5.24 -19.62 -4.28
C ASN A 326 4.97 -21.05 -4.78
N ILE A 327 5.39 -21.37 -6.01
CA ILE A 327 5.27 -22.73 -6.56
C ILE A 327 6.29 -23.63 -5.90
N SER A 328 5.84 -24.82 -5.48
CA SER A 328 6.70 -25.86 -4.91
C SER A 328 7.19 -26.83 -5.98
N ASP A 329 8.26 -27.57 -5.66
CA ASP A 329 8.82 -28.63 -6.49
C ASP A 329 7.87 -29.83 -6.67
N LYS A 330 6.79 -29.89 -5.88
CA LYS A 330 5.71 -30.88 -6.04
C LYS A 330 4.78 -30.59 -7.21
N SER A 331 4.91 -29.41 -7.82
CA SER A 331 4.13 -29.01 -8.98
C SER A 331 4.52 -29.83 -10.21
N ARG A 332 3.57 -30.17 -11.06
CA ARG A 332 3.74 -31.12 -12.15
C ARG A 332 3.19 -30.56 -13.45
N VAL A 333 3.87 -30.82 -14.55
CA VAL A 333 3.36 -30.57 -15.90
C VAL A 333 3.60 -31.77 -16.79
N THR A 334 2.60 -32.08 -17.61
CA THR A 334 2.68 -33.12 -18.64
C THR A 334 1.82 -32.76 -19.84
N THR A 335 2.07 -33.43 -20.96
CA THR A 335 1.28 -33.25 -22.20
C THR A 335 0.16 -34.29 -22.25
N LEU A 336 -1.08 -33.84 -22.51
CA LEU A 336 -2.26 -34.70 -22.59
C LEU A 336 -2.46 -35.24 -24.01
N ARG A 337 -2.56 -36.57 -24.14
CA ARG A 337 -2.88 -37.23 -25.43
C ARG A 337 -4.37 -37.23 -25.74
N LYS A 338 -5.22 -37.35 -24.71
CA LYS A 338 -6.69 -37.33 -24.77
C LYS A 338 -7.25 -36.33 -23.75
N PRO A 339 -7.27 -35.02 -24.07
CA PRO A 339 -7.74 -34.01 -23.14
C PRO A 339 -9.22 -34.19 -22.76
N ASP A 340 -10.05 -34.67 -23.70
CA ASP A 340 -11.50 -34.83 -23.50
C ASP A 340 -11.87 -35.83 -22.40
N ASP A 341 -11.03 -36.86 -22.21
CA ASP A 341 -11.24 -37.87 -21.15
C ASP A 341 -10.75 -37.36 -19.79
N ILE A 342 -9.70 -36.54 -19.78
CA ILE A 342 -8.94 -36.20 -18.57
C ILE A 342 -9.45 -34.91 -17.91
N LEU A 343 -9.79 -33.90 -18.70
CA LEU A 343 -10.20 -32.59 -18.19
C LEU A 343 -11.50 -32.64 -17.34
N PRO A 344 -12.52 -33.44 -17.70
CA PRO A 344 -13.70 -33.61 -16.85
C PRO A 344 -13.39 -34.23 -15.48
N LEU A 345 -12.37 -35.09 -15.40
CA LEU A 345 -11.94 -35.70 -14.14
C LEU A 345 -11.34 -34.64 -13.20
N ILE A 346 -10.55 -33.71 -13.73
CA ILE A 346 -9.94 -32.62 -12.93
C ILE A 346 -11.02 -31.68 -12.37
N LEU A 347 -12.04 -31.39 -13.17
CA LEU A 347 -13.13 -30.50 -12.77
C LEU A 347 -14.02 -31.11 -11.68
N SER A 348 -14.20 -32.44 -11.66
CA SER A 348 -15.18 -33.11 -10.80
C SER A 348 -14.60 -33.84 -9.59
N LYS A 349 -13.39 -34.38 -9.68
CA LYS A 349 -12.85 -35.30 -8.66
C LYS A 349 -12.11 -34.58 -7.53
N THR A 350 -11.81 -35.31 -6.47
CA THR A 350 -10.95 -34.85 -5.36
C THR A 350 -9.46 -35.01 -5.71
N ILE A 351 -8.57 -34.29 -5.02
CA ILE A 351 -7.11 -34.32 -5.29
C ILE A 351 -6.59 -35.77 -5.35
N LYS A 352 -6.92 -36.59 -4.35
CA LYS A 352 -6.47 -38.01 -4.30
C LYS A 352 -6.99 -38.85 -5.46
N GLN A 353 -8.19 -38.57 -5.94
CA GLN A 353 -8.76 -39.26 -7.09
C GLN A 353 -8.10 -38.78 -8.39
N ILE A 354 -7.76 -37.49 -8.49
CA ILE A 354 -7.00 -36.94 -9.62
C ILE A 354 -5.61 -37.57 -9.66
N ASP A 355 -4.91 -37.66 -8.52
CA ASP A 355 -3.62 -38.38 -8.43
C ASP A 355 -3.72 -39.80 -9.00
N LYS A 356 -4.68 -40.58 -8.51
CA LYS A 356 -4.83 -41.99 -8.91
C LYS A 356 -5.33 -42.18 -10.34
N GLN A 357 -6.26 -41.35 -10.81
CA GLN A 357 -6.95 -41.56 -12.09
C GLN A 357 -6.28 -40.81 -13.25
N VAL A 358 -5.55 -39.74 -12.96
CA VAL A 358 -4.89 -38.89 -13.94
C VAL A 358 -3.37 -39.06 -13.84
N TRP A 359 -2.76 -38.75 -12.70
CA TRP A 359 -1.29 -38.74 -12.63
C TRP A 359 -0.66 -40.14 -12.69
N ASP A 360 -1.23 -41.13 -12.02
CA ASP A 360 -0.71 -42.51 -12.02
C ASP A 360 -0.94 -43.24 -13.36
N THR A 361 -1.90 -42.80 -14.17
CA THR A 361 -2.27 -43.45 -15.45
C THR A 361 -1.54 -42.83 -16.65
N LEU A 362 -0.95 -41.65 -16.48
CA LEU A 362 -0.24 -40.94 -17.55
C LEU A 362 1.12 -41.59 -17.82
N THR A 363 1.31 -42.01 -19.07
CA THR A 363 2.58 -42.55 -19.57
C THR A 363 3.53 -41.47 -20.11
N THR A 364 3.11 -40.21 -20.09
CA THR A 364 3.86 -39.07 -20.62
C THR A 364 4.83 -38.50 -19.58
N LYS A 365 5.99 -38.02 -20.04
CA LYS A 365 7.03 -37.46 -19.17
C LYS A 365 6.49 -36.29 -18.33
N VAL A 366 6.60 -36.41 -17.02
CA VAL A 366 6.27 -35.35 -16.06
C VAL A 366 7.52 -34.52 -15.76
N SER A 367 7.37 -33.20 -15.70
CA SER A 367 8.42 -32.27 -15.28
C SER A 367 7.87 -31.22 -14.32
N VAL A 368 8.76 -30.46 -13.66
CA VAL A 368 8.37 -29.33 -12.80
C VAL A 368 8.07 -28.11 -13.69
N PRO A 369 6.89 -27.48 -13.56
CA PRO A 369 6.51 -26.31 -14.35
C PRO A 369 7.17 -25.03 -13.83
N ASN A 370 7.31 -24.05 -14.72
CA ASN A 370 7.46 -22.66 -14.31
C ASN A 370 6.08 -22.03 -14.04
N GLY A 371 6.05 -20.91 -13.32
CA GLY A 371 4.78 -20.24 -12.99
C GLY A 371 4.16 -19.38 -14.08
N ARG A 372 4.65 -19.40 -15.32
CA ARG A 372 4.23 -18.43 -16.35
C ARG A 372 2.92 -18.87 -17.00
N ILE A 373 1.92 -18.00 -16.93
CA ILE A 373 0.62 -18.14 -17.60
C ILE A 373 0.59 -17.22 -18.82
N ASN A 374 -0.04 -17.66 -19.90
CA ASN A 374 -0.19 -16.89 -21.14
C ASN A 374 -1.64 -16.95 -21.65
N ALA A 375 -1.93 -16.25 -22.74
CA ALA A 375 -3.26 -16.14 -23.31
C ALA A 375 -3.84 -17.47 -23.86
N ASP A 376 -3.04 -18.53 -23.97
CA ASP A 376 -3.48 -19.87 -24.40
C ASP A 376 -3.85 -20.78 -23.22
N CYS A 377 -3.65 -20.31 -21.98
CA CYS A 377 -3.92 -21.07 -20.76
C CYS A 377 -5.36 -20.89 -20.26
N ILE A 378 -6.09 -22.00 -20.12
CA ILE A 378 -7.37 -22.11 -19.43
C ILE A 378 -7.12 -22.42 -17.94
N LEU A 379 -7.73 -21.65 -17.04
CA LEU A 379 -7.67 -21.83 -15.59
C LEU A 379 -8.79 -22.78 -15.15
N LEU A 380 -8.46 -24.06 -14.91
CA LEU A 380 -9.50 -25.09 -14.74
C LEU A 380 -10.17 -25.03 -13.37
N ARG A 381 -9.38 -25.04 -12.30
CA ARG A 381 -9.90 -25.18 -10.92
C ARG A 381 -8.83 -24.82 -9.88
N VAL A 382 -9.28 -24.25 -8.77
CA VAL A 382 -8.49 -24.08 -7.54
C VAL A 382 -9.05 -24.92 -6.41
N LEU A 383 -8.17 -25.42 -5.53
CA LEU A 383 -8.51 -26.22 -4.35
C LEU A 383 -7.80 -25.71 -3.09
#